data_AF-A0AAV4GRM8-F1
#
_entry.id   AF-A0AAV4GRM8-F1
#
_cell.length_a   1.000
_cell.length_b   1.000
_cell.length_c   1.000
_cell.angle_alpha   90.00
_cell.angle_beta   90.00
_cell.angle_gamma   90.00
#
_symmetry.space_group_name_H-M   'P 1'
#
loop_
_entity.id
_entity.type
_entity.pdbx_description
1 polymer ?
#
loop_
_entity_poly.entity_id
_entity_poly.type
_entity_poly.pdbx_seq_one_letter_code
_entity_poly.pdbx_strand_id
1 'polypeptide(L)'
;MDEHPSFLVFKHLERFLECRSLTPPVGIDFNTPRSRFITELEHIGYYRLDAVTRPGDPASAAYREKTVTIFVLALRGKYTEHAPHLRGLIASLNSENFSREKRLLEVIVVAPEETMKKKNMTDVVKSFRAAAAAGGPTPGSLDGPTPAAEYYNMYPYHVFSLDIPRAQIVPRHTIVSPEKVQAFLARERLSRHDLPLIASSNPPVVWIGGRPNQVICIEHASETAGKAYVYCVVVFRA
;
A
#
# COMPACT_ATOMS: atom_id res chain seq x y z
N MET A 1 -26.58 -18.08 3.55
CA MET A 1 -25.92 -17.43 2.39
C MET A 1 -24.44 -17.58 2.62
N ASP A 2 -23.79 -18.51 1.93
CA ASP A 2 -22.34 -18.69 2.01
C ASP A 2 -21.67 -17.46 1.42
N GLU A 3 -20.96 -16.71 2.25
CA GLU A 3 -20.20 -15.56 1.79
C GLU A 3 -19.04 -16.07 0.92
N HIS A 4 -18.90 -15.52 -0.29
CA HIS A 4 -17.76 -15.84 -1.12
C HIS A 4 -16.48 -15.43 -0.35
N PRO A 5 -15.53 -16.34 -0.09
CA PRO A 5 -14.43 -16.06 0.83
C PRO A 5 -13.52 -14.92 0.34
N SER A 6 -13.46 -14.66 -0.97
CA SER A 6 -12.78 -13.48 -1.55
C SER A 6 -13.53 -12.15 -1.35
N PHE A 7 -14.84 -12.16 -1.05
CA PHE A 7 -15.63 -10.94 -0.79
C PHE A 7 -15.39 -10.38 0.61
N LEU A 8 -15.18 -11.27 1.60
CA LEU A 8 -14.83 -10.90 2.98
C LEU A 8 -13.54 -10.07 3.08
N VAL A 9 -12.67 -10.21 2.08
CA VAL A 9 -11.35 -9.61 2.00
C VAL A 9 -11.37 -8.07 1.94
N PHE A 10 -12.37 -7.48 1.30
CA PHE A 10 -12.38 -6.03 1.03
C PHE A 10 -13.61 -5.31 1.58
N LYS A 11 -14.18 -5.85 2.66
CA LYS A 11 -15.22 -5.17 3.46
C LYS A 11 -14.81 -3.75 3.89
N HIS A 12 -13.51 -3.50 4.01
CA HIS A 12 -12.95 -2.24 4.50
C HIS A 12 -12.18 -1.45 3.44
N LEU A 13 -12.52 -1.64 2.15
CA LEU A 13 -11.87 -0.93 1.03
C LEU A 13 -11.94 0.60 1.18
N GLU A 14 -13.13 1.13 1.49
CA GLU A 14 -13.34 2.56 1.68
C GLU A 14 -12.38 3.12 2.73
N ARG A 15 -12.31 2.44 3.88
CA ARG A 15 -11.43 2.81 4.97
C ARG A 15 -9.96 2.75 4.59
N PHE A 16 -9.57 1.74 3.81
CA PHE A 16 -8.22 1.63 3.28
C PHE A 16 -7.85 2.82 2.38
N LEU A 17 -8.78 3.26 1.53
CA LEU A 17 -8.57 4.45 0.69
C LEU A 17 -8.50 5.74 1.53
N GLU A 18 -9.36 5.88 2.54
CA GLU A 18 -9.34 7.02 3.47
C GLU A 18 -7.99 7.16 4.18
N CYS A 19 -7.44 6.06 4.70
CA CYS A 19 -6.14 6.04 5.39
C CYS A 19 -4.98 6.50 4.48
N ARG A 20 -5.17 6.44 3.16
CA ARG A 20 -4.19 6.82 2.14
C ARG A 20 -4.53 8.11 1.41
N SER A 21 -5.57 8.83 1.84
CA SER A 21 -6.07 10.03 1.16
C SER A 21 -6.38 9.79 -0.33
N LEU A 22 -6.89 8.61 -0.65
CA LEU A 22 -7.27 8.22 -2.00
C LEU A 22 -8.77 8.43 -2.24
N THR A 23 -9.12 8.78 -3.46
CA THR A 23 -10.49 8.89 -3.94
C THR A 23 -10.72 7.80 -4.97
N PRO A 24 -11.76 6.97 -4.85
CA PRO A 24 -12.12 6.01 -5.90
C PRO A 24 -12.55 6.73 -7.18
N PRO A 25 -12.58 6.02 -8.32
CA PRO A 25 -13.15 6.57 -9.54
C PRO A 25 -14.62 6.96 -9.34
N VAL A 26 -15.04 8.00 -10.06
CA VAL A 26 -16.42 8.50 -10.02
C VAL A 26 -17.40 7.36 -10.35
N GLY A 27 -18.42 7.19 -9.51
CA GLY A 27 -19.48 6.19 -9.71
C GLY A 27 -19.23 4.83 -9.05
N ILE A 28 -18.14 4.65 -8.30
CA ILE A 28 -18.02 3.51 -7.38
C ILE A 28 -18.72 3.84 -6.06
N ASP A 29 -19.94 3.33 -5.92
CA ASP A 29 -20.55 3.16 -4.60
C ASP A 29 -19.96 1.88 -3.99
N PHE A 30 -19.47 1.93 -2.74
CA PHE A 30 -18.94 0.78 -2.00
C PHE A 30 -20.03 -0.10 -1.36
N ASN A 31 -21.27 0.39 -1.30
CA ASN A 31 -22.43 -0.37 -0.80
C ASN A 31 -23.15 -1.16 -1.91
N THR A 32 -23.20 -0.63 -3.14
CA THR A 32 -23.80 -1.28 -4.31
C THR A 32 -22.92 -2.29 -5.12
N PRO A 33 -21.58 -2.45 -4.98
CA PRO A 33 -20.73 -3.10 -5.99
C PRO A 33 -20.50 -4.60 -5.74
N ARG A 34 -21.23 -5.22 -4.80
CA ARG A 34 -21.05 -6.64 -4.45
C ARG A 34 -21.18 -7.56 -5.65
N SER A 35 -22.22 -7.36 -6.47
CA SER A 35 -22.46 -8.18 -7.66
C SER A 35 -21.34 -8.02 -8.67
N ARG A 36 -20.95 -6.79 -8.99
CA ARG A 36 -19.83 -6.52 -9.92
C ARG A 36 -18.52 -7.13 -9.44
N PHE A 37 -18.20 -6.95 -8.16
CA PHE A 37 -16.98 -7.50 -7.56
C PHE A 37 -16.96 -9.03 -7.66
N ILE A 38 -18.07 -9.70 -7.29
CA ILE A 38 -18.19 -11.15 -7.40
C ILE A 38 -18.09 -11.60 -8.86
N THR A 39 -18.82 -10.95 -9.78
CA THR A 39 -18.79 -11.27 -11.21
C THR A 39 -17.39 -11.15 -11.79
N GLU A 40 -16.64 -10.08 -11.51
CA GLU A 40 -15.28 -9.91 -12.00
C GLU A 40 -14.33 -10.99 -11.43
N LEU A 41 -14.45 -11.31 -10.13
CA LEU A 41 -13.66 -12.40 -9.54
C LEU A 41 -13.97 -13.76 -10.15
N GLU A 42 -15.24 -14.08 -10.39
CA GLU A 42 -15.66 -15.38 -10.94
C GLU A 42 -15.31 -15.53 -12.42
N HIS A 43 -15.53 -14.48 -13.23
CA HIS A 43 -15.39 -14.56 -14.69
C HIS A 43 -14.00 -14.17 -15.18
N ILE A 44 -13.38 -13.14 -14.57
CA ILE A 44 -12.09 -12.61 -15.00
C ILE A 44 -10.97 -13.24 -14.15
N GLY A 45 -11.21 -13.49 -12.87
CA GLY A 45 -10.23 -14.02 -11.92
C GLY A 45 -9.52 -12.96 -11.07
N TYR A 46 -9.89 -11.69 -11.22
CA TYR A 46 -9.49 -10.58 -10.36
C TYR A 46 -10.51 -9.45 -10.42
N TYR A 47 -10.54 -8.62 -9.37
CA TYR A 47 -11.19 -7.32 -9.36
C TYR A 47 -10.11 -6.23 -9.38
N ARG A 48 -10.36 -5.14 -10.14
CA ARG A 48 -9.42 -4.01 -10.24
C ARG A 48 -10.07 -2.71 -9.79
N LEU A 49 -9.30 -1.93 -9.03
CA LEU A 49 -9.65 -0.57 -8.62
C LEU A 49 -8.49 0.39 -8.89
N ASP A 50 -8.77 1.49 -9.60
CA ASP A 50 -7.80 2.58 -9.79
C ASP A 50 -8.25 3.80 -9.00
N ALA A 51 -7.57 4.10 -7.88
CA ALA A 51 -7.88 5.23 -7.03
C ALA A 51 -6.89 6.39 -7.27
N VAL A 52 -7.34 7.63 -7.13
CA VAL A 52 -6.52 8.82 -7.35
C VAL A 52 -6.22 9.56 -6.05
N THR A 53 -5.05 10.18 -5.94
CA THR A 53 -4.70 11.02 -4.79
C THR A 53 -5.62 12.23 -4.71
N ARG A 54 -6.12 12.58 -3.51
CA ARG A 54 -6.95 13.78 -3.32
C ARG A 54 -6.21 15.05 -3.74
N PRO A 55 -6.87 15.98 -4.46
CA PRO A 55 -6.31 17.31 -4.73
C PRO A 55 -5.99 18.05 -3.43
N GLY A 56 -4.77 18.57 -3.28
CA GLY A 56 -4.37 19.41 -2.13
C GLY A 56 -3.62 18.73 -0.99
N ASP A 57 -3.24 17.45 -1.11
CA ASP A 57 -2.29 16.82 -0.18
C ASP A 57 -0.91 17.56 -0.29
N PRO A 58 -0.24 17.93 0.82
CA PRO A 58 1.11 18.51 0.78
C PRO A 58 2.15 17.62 0.07
N ALA A 59 1.93 16.30 -0.05
CA ALA A 59 2.75 15.43 -0.89
C ALA A 59 2.44 15.54 -2.42
N SER A 60 1.36 16.23 -2.77
CA SER A 60 0.79 16.39 -4.12
C SER A 60 0.85 17.83 -4.65
N ALA A 61 1.28 18.82 -3.85
CA ALA A 61 1.25 20.24 -4.21
C ALA A 61 2.04 20.61 -5.49
N ALA A 62 2.91 19.71 -5.96
CA ALA A 62 3.72 19.89 -7.19
C ALA A 62 3.38 18.90 -8.32
N TYR A 63 2.44 17.97 -8.14
CA TYR A 63 2.22 16.85 -9.07
C TYR A 63 0.77 16.73 -9.53
N ARG A 64 0.59 16.43 -10.83
CA ARG A 64 -0.65 15.90 -11.41
C ARG A 64 -1.23 14.78 -10.53
N GLU A 65 -2.55 14.62 -10.53
CA GLU A 65 -3.25 13.51 -9.86
C GLU A 65 -2.53 12.18 -10.12
N LYS A 66 -2.11 11.52 -9.04
CA LYS A 66 -1.43 10.22 -9.12
C LYS A 66 -2.43 9.09 -8.88
N THR A 67 -2.19 7.96 -9.53
CA THR A 67 -3.05 6.77 -9.51
C THR A 67 -2.42 5.66 -8.69
N VAL A 68 -3.22 5.01 -7.85
CA VAL A 68 -2.92 3.77 -7.14
C VAL A 68 -3.83 2.68 -7.69
N THR A 69 -3.23 1.64 -8.27
CA THR A 69 -3.98 0.49 -8.82
C THR A 69 -3.95 -0.67 -7.83
N ILE A 70 -5.12 -1.18 -7.50
CA ILE A 70 -5.32 -2.31 -6.59
C ILE A 70 -5.90 -3.47 -7.39
N PHE A 71 -5.20 -4.60 -7.39
CA PHE A 71 -5.69 -5.88 -7.89
C PHE A 71 -6.06 -6.78 -6.73
N VAL A 72 -7.29 -7.28 -6.72
CA VAL A 72 -7.75 -8.32 -5.79
C VAL A 72 -7.90 -9.59 -6.59
N LEU A 73 -7.01 -10.55 -6.37
CA LEU A 73 -7.07 -11.80 -7.12
C LEU A 73 -8.23 -12.68 -6.61
N ALA A 74 -8.69 -13.65 -7.38
CA ALA A 74 -9.58 -14.71 -6.90
C ALA A 74 -8.79 -15.79 -6.13
N LEU A 75 -9.45 -16.54 -5.24
CA LEU A 75 -8.77 -17.58 -4.44
C LEU A 75 -8.11 -18.68 -5.28
N ARG A 76 -8.75 -19.06 -6.39
CA ARG A 76 -8.31 -20.11 -7.31
C ARG A 76 -8.48 -19.64 -8.74
N GLY A 77 -7.58 -18.75 -9.18
CA GLY A 77 -7.59 -18.21 -10.53
C GLY A 77 -6.25 -18.39 -11.24
N LYS A 78 -6.27 -18.20 -12.56
CA LYS A 78 -5.04 -18.25 -13.39
C LYS A 78 -3.94 -17.30 -12.90
N TYR A 79 -4.32 -16.17 -12.29
CA TYR A 79 -3.40 -15.16 -11.75
C TYR A 79 -2.81 -15.52 -10.37
N THR A 80 -3.38 -16.49 -9.65
CA THR A 80 -2.84 -17.01 -8.36
C THR A 80 -2.05 -18.30 -8.51
N GLU A 81 -2.20 -18.97 -9.65
CA GLU A 81 -1.58 -20.25 -9.95
C GLU A 81 -0.37 -20.14 -10.86
N HIS A 82 -0.40 -19.23 -11.83
CA HIS A 82 0.64 -19.12 -12.86
C HIS A 82 1.29 -17.73 -12.89
N ALA A 83 2.58 -17.70 -12.56
CA ALA A 83 3.38 -16.47 -12.56
C ALA A 83 3.39 -15.70 -13.90
N PRO A 84 3.40 -16.34 -15.10
CA PRO A 84 3.32 -15.61 -16.36
C PRO A 84 2.04 -14.80 -16.52
N HIS A 85 0.90 -15.31 -16.03
CA HIS A 85 -0.37 -14.57 -16.09
C HIS A 85 -0.36 -13.37 -15.15
N LEU A 86 0.16 -13.53 -13.92
CA LEU A 86 0.32 -12.40 -13.00
C LEU A 86 1.27 -11.34 -13.57
N ARG A 87 2.39 -11.77 -14.17
CA ARG A 87 3.32 -10.86 -14.83
C ARG A 87 2.66 -10.09 -15.96
N GLY A 88 1.90 -10.79 -16.82
CA GLY A 88 1.14 -10.17 -17.90
C GLY A 88 0.10 -9.16 -17.40
N LEU A 89 -0.60 -9.48 -16.31
CA LEU A 89 -1.56 -8.58 -15.66
C LEU A 89 -0.90 -7.29 -15.15
N ILE A 90 0.23 -7.39 -14.46
CA ILE A 90 0.92 -6.20 -13.96
C ILE A 90 1.54 -5.42 -15.13
N ALA A 91 2.11 -6.11 -16.12
CA ALA A 91 2.70 -5.49 -17.30
C ALA A 91 1.68 -4.74 -18.17
N SER A 92 0.39 -5.12 -18.14
CA SER A 92 -0.63 -4.44 -18.94
C SER A 92 -0.79 -2.98 -18.53
N LEU A 93 -0.50 -2.63 -17.27
CA LEU A 93 -0.54 -1.24 -16.79
C LEU A 93 0.42 -0.32 -17.56
N ASN A 94 1.54 -0.84 -18.07
CA ASN A 94 2.51 -0.05 -18.84
C ASN A 94 1.92 0.48 -20.16
N SER A 95 0.85 -0.14 -20.65
CA SER A 95 0.16 0.29 -21.86
C SER A 95 -0.82 1.46 -21.63
N GLU A 96 -1.10 1.80 -20.37
CA GLU A 96 -2.15 2.73 -20.01
C GLU A 96 -1.67 4.19 -19.91
N ASN A 97 -2.60 5.13 -20.13
CA ASN A 97 -2.28 6.56 -20.21
C ASN A 97 -1.63 7.08 -18.93
N PHE A 98 -2.13 6.70 -17.75
CA PHE A 98 -1.53 7.15 -16.49
C PHE A 98 -0.11 6.60 -16.27
N SER A 99 0.21 5.41 -16.78
CA SER A 99 1.59 4.88 -16.70
C SER A 99 2.51 5.64 -17.67
N ARG A 100 2.07 5.85 -18.91
CA ARG A 100 2.79 6.66 -19.91
C ARG A 100 3.04 8.09 -19.45
N GLU A 101 2.09 8.68 -18.75
CA GLU A 101 2.17 10.02 -18.16
C GLU A 101 2.96 10.07 -16.84
N LYS A 102 3.53 8.94 -16.37
CA LYS A 102 4.24 8.81 -15.08
C LYS A 102 3.39 9.24 -13.87
N ARG A 103 2.08 8.97 -13.94
CA ARG A 103 1.10 9.21 -12.88
C ARG A 103 0.82 7.99 -12.02
N LEU A 104 1.29 6.80 -12.42
CA LEU A 104 1.22 5.61 -11.56
C LEU A 104 2.11 5.80 -10.31
N LEU A 105 1.52 5.67 -9.13
CA LEU A 105 2.21 5.83 -7.85
C LEU A 105 2.50 4.50 -7.16
N GLU A 106 1.53 3.59 -7.19
CA GLU A 106 1.62 2.30 -6.52
C GLU A 106 0.73 1.25 -7.19
N VAL A 107 1.21 0.02 -7.23
CA VAL A 107 0.44 -1.17 -7.60
C VAL A 107 0.38 -2.10 -6.40
N ILE A 108 -0.83 -2.43 -5.97
CA ILE A 108 -1.11 -3.28 -4.81
C ILE A 108 -1.79 -4.54 -5.28
N VAL A 109 -1.13 -5.69 -5.09
CA VAL A 109 -1.70 -6.99 -5.39
C VAL A 109 -2.14 -7.64 -4.08
N VAL A 110 -3.43 -7.89 -3.93
CA VAL A 110 -3.99 -8.61 -2.78
C VAL A 110 -4.35 -10.03 -3.22
N ALA A 111 -3.73 -11.00 -2.55
CA ALA A 111 -3.73 -12.40 -2.99
C ALA A 111 -3.92 -13.38 -1.81
N PRO A 112 -4.23 -14.65 -2.10
CA PRO A 112 -4.24 -15.72 -1.10
C PRO A 112 -2.85 -15.93 -0.48
N GLU A 113 -2.82 -16.42 0.76
CA GLU A 113 -1.57 -16.71 1.45
C GLU A 113 -0.77 -17.83 0.74
N GLU A 114 -1.47 -18.77 0.13
CA GLU A 114 -0.91 -19.83 -0.69
C GLU A 114 -0.15 -19.27 -1.89
N THR A 115 -0.63 -18.17 -2.48
CA THR A 115 0.08 -17.48 -3.56
C THR A 115 1.33 -16.79 -3.04
N MET A 116 1.29 -16.22 -1.83
CA MET A 116 2.45 -15.58 -1.19
C MET A 116 3.56 -16.59 -0.84
N LYS A 117 3.22 -17.84 -0.52
CA LYS A 117 4.19 -18.91 -0.22
C LYS A 117 4.96 -19.38 -1.46
N LYS A 118 4.41 -19.16 -2.66
CA LYS A 118 5.04 -19.56 -3.92
C LYS A 118 6.11 -18.53 -4.34
N LYS A 119 7.39 -18.94 -4.30
CA LYS A 119 8.52 -18.08 -4.67
C LYS A 119 8.36 -17.41 -6.04
N ASN A 120 7.99 -18.18 -7.07
CA ASN A 120 7.77 -17.68 -8.43
C ASN A 120 6.72 -16.56 -8.52
N MET A 121 5.71 -16.55 -7.64
CA MET A 121 4.69 -15.50 -7.58
C MET A 121 5.27 -14.23 -6.95
N THR A 122 5.95 -14.36 -5.81
CA THR A 122 6.59 -13.21 -5.15
C THR A 122 7.69 -12.58 -6.01
N ASP A 123 8.39 -13.39 -6.81
CA ASP A 123 9.45 -12.93 -7.71
C ASP A 123 8.93 -12.05 -8.84
N VAL A 124 7.65 -12.21 -9.25
CA VAL A 124 7.02 -11.29 -10.19
C VAL A 124 7.00 -9.88 -9.61
N VAL A 125 6.44 -9.70 -8.42
CA VAL A 125 6.32 -8.37 -7.79
C VAL A 125 7.69 -7.80 -7.44
N LYS A 126 8.64 -8.64 -6.99
CA LYS A 126 10.04 -8.23 -6.76
C LYS A 126 10.70 -7.72 -8.04
N SER A 127 10.46 -8.37 -9.19
CA SER A 127 11.02 -7.95 -10.48
C SER A 127 10.51 -6.58 -10.92
N PHE A 128 9.20 -6.30 -10.78
CA PHE A 128 8.64 -4.97 -11.04
C PHE A 128 9.15 -3.91 -10.06
N ARG A 129 9.24 -4.25 -8.77
CA ARG A 129 9.83 -3.35 -7.76
C ARG A 129 11.29 -3.02 -8.09
N ALA A 130 12.09 -4.00 -8.49
CA ALA A 130 13.48 -3.81 -8.87
C ALA A 130 13.61 -2.97 -10.14
N ALA A 131 12.77 -3.20 -11.15
CA ALA A 131 12.73 -2.41 -12.37
C ALA A 131 12.36 -0.95 -12.10
N ALA A 132 11.37 -0.71 -11.23
CA ALA A 132 11.00 0.64 -10.80
C ALA A 132 12.11 1.33 -9.99
N ALA A 133 12.82 0.57 -9.14
CA ALA A 133 13.95 1.07 -8.37
C ALA A 133 15.18 1.39 -9.25
N ALA A 134 15.41 0.65 -10.34
CA ALA A 134 16.50 0.93 -11.28
C ALA A 134 16.39 2.31 -11.96
N GLY A 135 15.19 2.92 -11.95
CA GLY A 135 14.95 4.29 -12.42
C GLY A 135 14.99 5.37 -11.33
N GLY A 136 15.34 5.05 -10.08
CA GLY A 136 15.34 5.98 -8.95
C GLY A 136 16.41 5.69 -7.89
N PRO A 137 16.50 6.48 -6.79
CA PRO A 137 17.49 6.24 -5.77
C PRO A 137 17.27 4.91 -5.03
N THR A 138 18.37 4.24 -4.69
CA THR A 138 18.42 2.88 -4.13
C THR A 138 17.56 2.71 -2.87
N PRO A 139 16.64 1.74 -2.84
CA PRO A 139 15.90 1.39 -1.62
C PRO A 139 16.85 0.64 -0.68
N GLY A 140 17.48 1.34 0.25
CA GLY A 140 18.33 0.70 1.26
C GLY A 140 19.29 1.60 2.04
N SER A 141 19.55 2.84 1.59
CA SER A 141 20.25 3.81 2.44
C SER A 141 19.26 4.63 3.26
N LEU A 142 19.48 4.70 4.57
CA LEU A 142 18.71 5.55 5.49
C LEU A 142 18.88 7.05 5.16
N ASP A 143 19.96 7.39 4.43
CA ASP A 143 20.31 8.73 4.00
C ASP A 143 19.87 9.05 2.56
N GLY A 144 19.14 8.14 1.89
CA GLY A 144 18.72 8.30 0.49
C GLY A 144 17.41 9.07 0.30
N PRO A 145 17.20 9.71 -0.87
CA PRO A 145 15.93 10.37 -1.19
C PRO A 145 14.77 9.37 -1.20
N THR A 146 13.62 9.82 -0.69
CA THR A 146 12.32 9.13 -0.74
C THR A 146 12.00 8.66 -2.17
N PRO A 147 11.52 7.42 -2.40
CA PRO A 147 11.33 6.94 -3.77
C PRO A 147 10.16 7.66 -4.44
N ALA A 148 10.48 8.46 -5.46
CA ALA A 148 9.54 8.97 -6.45
C ALA A 148 9.14 7.91 -7.50
N ALA A 149 9.67 6.69 -7.39
CA ALA A 149 9.38 5.57 -8.27
C ALA A 149 8.03 4.90 -7.94
N GLU A 150 7.45 4.29 -8.97
CA GLU A 150 6.31 3.38 -8.84
C GLU A 150 6.62 2.29 -7.80
N TYR A 151 5.69 2.07 -6.87
CA TYR A 151 5.90 1.11 -5.80
C TYR A 151 5.02 -0.12 -6.01
N TYR A 152 5.61 -1.30 -6.05
CA TYR A 152 4.89 -2.56 -6.27
C TYR A 152 4.86 -3.37 -4.99
N ASN A 153 3.66 -3.71 -4.52
CA ASN A 153 3.42 -4.47 -3.29
C ASN A 153 2.49 -5.65 -3.50
N MET A 154 2.66 -6.66 -2.64
CA MET A 154 1.79 -7.82 -2.58
C MET A 154 1.46 -8.10 -1.12
N TYR A 155 0.18 -8.22 -0.79
CA TYR A 155 -0.31 -8.44 0.56
C TYR A 155 -1.28 -9.62 0.62
N PRO A 156 -1.28 -10.40 1.71
CA PRO A 156 -2.28 -11.42 1.92
C PRO A 156 -3.62 -10.80 2.30
N TYR A 157 -4.71 -11.50 2.00
CA TYR A 157 -6.07 -11.04 2.30
C TYR A 157 -6.33 -10.69 3.77
N HIS A 158 -5.78 -11.47 4.70
CA HIS A 158 -6.09 -11.32 6.12
C HIS A 158 -5.70 -9.93 6.67
N VAL A 159 -4.74 -9.24 6.05
CA VAL A 159 -4.34 -7.87 6.43
C VAL A 159 -5.48 -6.86 6.28
N PHE A 160 -6.44 -7.12 5.39
CA PHE A 160 -7.60 -6.26 5.10
C PHE A 160 -8.93 -6.81 5.62
N SER A 161 -8.91 -7.99 6.24
CA SER A 161 -10.11 -8.64 6.79
C SER A 161 -10.71 -7.92 7.99
N LEU A 162 -9.92 -7.10 8.68
CA LEU A 162 -10.32 -6.29 9.82
C LEU A 162 -9.94 -4.83 9.59
N ASP A 163 -10.77 -3.89 10.05
CA ASP A 163 -10.44 -2.46 10.11
C ASP A 163 -9.38 -2.20 11.19
N ILE A 164 -8.13 -2.49 10.86
CA ILE A 164 -6.98 -2.36 11.76
C ILE A 164 -6.85 -0.93 12.31
N PRO A 165 -6.94 0.15 11.50
CA PRO A 165 -6.82 1.52 12.01
C PRO A 165 -7.91 1.95 12.99
N ARG A 166 -9.04 1.24 13.04
CA ARG A 166 -10.15 1.53 13.97
C ARG A 166 -10.09 0.67 15.24
N ALA A 167 -9.26 -0.37 15.26
CA ALA A 167 -9.12 -1.21 16.44
C ALA A 167 -8.59 -0.39 17.62
N GLN A 168 -9.26 -0.48 18.77
CA GLN A 168 -8.96 0.34 19.95
C GLN A 168 -7.51 0.21 20.45
N ILE A 169 -6.92 -0.98 20.32
CA ILE A 169 -5.55 -1.27 20.75
C ILE A 169 -4.49 -0.75 19.76
N VAL A 170 -4.89 -0.38 18.53
CA VAL A 170 -3.99 0.07 17.49
C VAL A 170 -3.88 1.60 17.57
N PRO A 171 -2.71 2.15 17.90
CA PRO A 171 -2.53 3.59 17.96
C PRO A 171 -2.59 4.21 16.55
N ARG A 172 -2.75 5.53 16.49
CA ARG A 172 -2.84 6.24 15.22
C ARG A 172 -1.45 6.34 14.59
N HIS A 173 -1.32 5.83 13.36
CA HIS A 173 -0.08 5.93 12.57
C HIS A 173 -0.25 6.98 11.48
N THR A 174 0.76 7.83 11.28
CA THR A 174 0.78 8.85 10.21
C THR A 174 2.16 8.91 9.57
N ILE A 175 2.23 8.98 8.24
CA ILE A 175 3.50 9.19 7.52
C ILE A 175 3.95 10.63 7.73
N VAL A 176 5.21 10.82 8.12
CA VAL A 176 5.79 12.14 8.37
C VAL A 176 6.51 12.64 7.11
N SER A 177 6.32 13.91 6.75
CA SER A 177 7.00 14.50 5.60
C SER A 177 8.52 14.61 5.83
N PRO A 178 9.36 14.52 4.78
CA PRO A 178 10.81 14.58 4.92
C PRO A 178 11.32 15.83 5.65
N GLU A 179 10.70 16.99 5.38
CA GLU A 179 11.01 18.26 6.03
C GLU A 179 10.77 18.22 7.55
N LYS A 180 9.63 17.66 7.97
CA LYS A 180 9.29 17.51 9.40
C LYS A 180 10.21 16.51 10.09
N VAL A 181 10.60 15.44 9.39
CA VAL A 181 11.58 14.47 9.89
C VAL A 181 12.93 15.14 10.12
N GLN A 182 13.43 15.90 9.14
CA GLN A 182 14.71 16.59 9.25
C GLN A 182 14.72 17.60 10.39
N ALA A 183 13.65 18.40 10.52
CA ALA A 183 13.51 19.34 11.62
C ALA A 183 13.47 18.64 12.99
N PHE A 184 12.75 17.53 13.11
CA PHE A 184 12.71 16.72 14.34
C PHE A 184 14.09 16.17 14.71
N LEU A 185 14.76 15.50 13.78
CA LEU A 185 16.09 14.92 14.00
C LEU A 185 17.13 15.98 14.39
N ALA A 186 17.12 17.14 13.73
CA ALA A 186 18.00 18.25 14.06
C ALA A 186 17.73 18.81 15.46
N ARG A 187 16.45 18.98 15.84
CA ARG A 187 16.05 19.50 17.15
C ARG A 187 16.44 18.55 18.29
N GLU A 188 16.18 17.26 18.12
CA GLU A 188 16.48 16.24 19.13
C GLU A 188 17.95 15.75 19.09
N ARG A 189 18.75 16.24 18.13
CA ARG A 189 20.14 15.81 17.89
C ARG A 189 20.27 14.29 17.68
N LEU A 190 19.30 13.72 16.98
CA LEU A 190 19.24 12.30 16.65
C LEU A 190 19.62 12.09 15.19
N SER A 191 20.20 10.93 14.90
CA SER A 191 20.31 10.38 13.56
C SER A 191 19.09 9.48 13.27
N ARG A 192 18.86 9.19 11.99
CA ARG A 192 17.81 8.25 11.57
C ARG A 192 18.01 6.84 12.15
N HIS A 193 19.26 6.46 12.40
CA HIS A 193 19.62 5.17 12.97
C HIS A 193 19.25 5.03 14.45
N ASP A 194 19.09 6.17 15.15
CA ASP A 194 18.68 6.19 16.56
C ASP A 194 17.18 5.98 16.73
N LEU A 195 16.41 6.04 15.63
CA LEU A 195 14.97 5.83 15.66
C LEU A 195 14.63 4.33 15.72
N PRO A 196 13.59 3.93 16.48
CA PRO A 196 13.03 2.60 16.43
C PRO A 196 12.64 2.17 15.01
N LEU A 197 12.74 0.87 14.73
CA LEU A 197 12.42 0.31 13.42
C LEU A 197 11.03 -0.35 13.44
N ILE A 198 10.27 -0.19 12.36
CA ILE A 198 8.99 -0.87 12.15
C ILE A 198 8.96 -1.56 10.79
N ALA A 199 8.48 -2.80 10.74
CA ALA A 199 8.45 -3.56 9.50
C ALA A 199 7.42 -2.98 8.50
N SER A 200 7.76 -2.93 7.22
CA SER A 200 6.83 -2.58 6.15
C SER A 200 5.65 -3.55 6.01
N SER A 201 5.78 -4.77 6.54
CA SER A 201 4.73 -5.79 6.60
C SER A 201 3.78 -5.62 7.79
N ASN A 202 4.07 -4.70 8.71
CA ASN A 202 3.21 -4.44 9.87
C ASN A 202 1.84 -3.90 9.40
N PRO A 203 0.69 -4.45 9.84
CA PRO A 203 -0.61 -4.10 9.26
C PRO A 203 -0.92 -2.58 9.30
N PRO A 204 -0.80 -1.85 10.42
CA PRO A 204 -0.92 -0.39 10.42
C PRO A 204 -0.09 0.34 9.34
N VAL A 205 1.13 -0.11 9.08
CA VAL A 205 2.02 0.46 8.05
C VAL A 205 1.49 0.17 6.64
N VAL A 206 1.02 -1.05 6.40
CA VAL A 206 0.37 -1.43 5.15
C VAL A 206 -0.87 -0.58 4.89
N TRP A 207 -1.68 -0.32 5.92
CA TRP A 207 -2.91 0.46 5.78
C TRP A 207 -2.65 1.91 5.35
N ILE A 208 -1.67 2.57 5.95
CA ILE A 208 -1.31 3.96 5.59
C ILE A 208 -0.42 4.06 4.34
N GLY A 209 0.05 2.94 3.78
CA GLY A 209 0.94 2.94 2.61
C GLY A 209 2.39 3.33 2.92
N GLY A 210 2.86 3.03 4.13
CA GLY A 210 4.22 3.30 4.54
C GLY A 210 5.23 2.52 3.71
N ARG A 211 6.25 3.21 3.21
CA ARG A 211 7.32 2.65 2.37
C ARG A 211 8.63 2.58 3.17
N PRO A 212 9.53 1.63 2.88
CA PRO A 212 10.85 1.59 3.47
C PRO A 212 11.56 2.95 3.41
N ASN A 213 12.30 3.28 4.47
CA ASN A 213 13.02 4.54 4.72
C ASN A 213 12.14 5.77 5.03
N GLN A 214 10.81 5.65 4.95
CA GLN A 214 9.93 6.68 5.49
C GLN A 214 9.91 6.62 7.01
N VAL A 215 9.64 7.76 7.62
CA VAL A 215 9.39 7.86 9.06
C VAL A 215 7.90 7.99 9.28
N ILE A 216 7.39 7.22 10.23
CA ILE A 216 6.01 7.31 10.69
C ILE A 216 5.98 7.82 12.12
N CYS A 217 4.93 8.55 12.46
CA CYS A 217 4.63 8.95 13.83
C CYS A 217 3.48 8.10 14.35
N ILE A 218 3.68 7.54 15.54
CA ILE A 218 2.70 6.75 16.28
C ILE A 218 2.22 7.61 17.46
N GLU A 219 0.97 8.07 17.38
CA GLU A 219 0.28 8.79 18.46
C GLU A 219 -0.53 7.78 19.29
N HIS A 220 -0.18 7.65 20.56
CA HIS A 220 -0.89 6.78 21.50
C HIS A 220 -1.30 7.53 22.77
N ALA A 221 -2.42 7.10 23.35
CA ALA A 221 -2.86 7.56 24.66
C ALA A 221 -1.86 7.07 25.71
N SER A 222 -1.36 7.97 26.53
CA SER A 222 -0.40 7.68 27.60
C SER A 222 -1.07 7.96 28.94
N GLU A 223 -0.97 7.03 29.87
CA GLU A 223 -1.51 7.22 31.23
C GLU A 223 -0.80 8.37 31.97
N THR A 224 0.50 8.59 31.69
CA THR A 224 1.31 9.60 32.39
C THR A 224 1.31 10.95 31.68
N ALA A 225 1.41 10.96 30.35
CA ALA A 225 1.54 12.19 29.56
C ALA A 225 0.24 12.62 28.89
N GLY A 226 -0.84 11.83 28.99
CA GLY A 226 -2.07 11.97 28.23
C GLY A 226 -1.89 11.52 26.77
N LYS A 227 -0.86 12.03 26.09
CA LYS A 227 -0.47 11.64 24.73
C LYS A 227 1.03 11.47 24.62
N ALA A 228 1.46 10.44 23.90
CA ALA A 228 2.85 10.20 23.57
C ALA A 228 3.03 9.94 22.07
N TYR A 229 4.18 10.38 21.56
CA TYR A 229 4.54 10.32 20.14
C TYR A 229 5.83 9.51 19.99
N VAL A 230 5.79 8.48 19.14
CA VAL A 230 6.97 7.67 18.81
C VAL A 230 7.22 7.76 17.31
N TYR A 231 8.44 8.11 16.93
CA TYR A 231 8.86 8.20 15.53
C TYR A 231 9.62 6.93 15.16
N CYS A 232 9.13 6.18 14.18
CA CYS A 232 9.74 4.93 13.74
C CYS A 232 10.15 5.02 12.27
N VAL A 233 11.28 4.40 11.91
CA VAL A 233 11.69 4.21 10.52
C VAL A 233 11.11 2.91 9.98
N VAL A 234 10.44 2.99 8.83
CA VAL A 234 9.94 1.82 8.13
C VAL A 234 11.11 1.08 7.49
N VAL A 235 11.26 -0.21 7.80
CA VAL A 235 12.29 -1.07 7.23
C VAL A 235 11.66 -2.19 6.42
N PHE A 236 12.36 -2.59 5.35
CA PHE A 236 11.97 -3.77 4.62
C PHE A 236 12.38 -5.01 5.42
N ARG A 237 11.39 -5.71 5.98
CA ARG A 237 11.56 -7.07 6.52
C ARG A 237 10.66 -8.00 5.71
N ALA A 238 11.32 -8.87 4.95
CA ALA A 238 10.70 -9.98 4.24
C ALA A 238 10.27 -11.08 5.21
#